data_AF-A0A1Q3E9F5-F1
#
_entry.id   AF-A0A1Q3E9F5-F1
#
_cell.length_a   1.000
_cell.length_b   1.000
_cell.length_c   1.000
_cell.angle_alpha   90.00
_cell.angle_beta   90.00
_cell.angle_gamma   90.00
#
_symmetry.space_group_name_H-M   'P 1'
#
loop_
_entity.id
_entity.type
_entity.pdbx_description
1 polymer ?
#
loop_
_entity_poly.entity_id
_entity_poly.type
_entity_poly.pdbx_seq_one_letter_code
_entity_poly.pdbx_strand_id
1 'polypeptide(L)'
;MALPLAQVVLPPSPQNVLRPANPNNPPTPTDIMNGAKYKKQLYDELASKNPNVTLLHYADATRYEHRLVAAFDLSQLPPLAGAGVPPAPAPAAPLVAGIAELLAGQQNILNILEGMQTQIAQIDRRSAFVINQTRGNGVGRPYDEVRFLDNSLPSQAVPGRAPLPVLNTMLDIRALSGPEATTYLRNHGILPANIPHLTADRREQLAEMIGCIGYHEL
;
A
#
# COMPACT_ATOMS: atom_id res chain seq x y z
N MET A 1 -28.24 -23.74 2.96
CA MET A 1 -28.34 -22.54 2.09
C MET A 1 -27.01 -22.37 1.38
N ALA A 2 -26.95 -22.67 0.09
CA ALA A 2 -25.74 -22.45 -0.70
C ALA A 2 -25.58 -20.95 -0.93
N LEU A 3 -24.43 -20.38 -0.56
CA LEU A 3 -24.10 -19.00 -0.91
C LEU A 3 -24.03 -18.90 -2.46
N PRO A 4 -24.63 -17.87 -3.08
CA PRO A 4 -24.52 -17.68 -4.52
C PRO A 4 -23.04 -17.51 -4.88
N LEU A 5 -22.56 -18.32 -5.85
CA LEU A 5 -21.23 -18.17 -6.43
C LEU A 5 -21.07 -16.72 -6.91
N ALA A 6 -20.21 -15.95 -6.24
CA ALA A 6 -19.97 -14.56 -6.58
C ALA A 6 -19.41 -14.49 -8.01
N GLN A 7 -20.11 -13.77 -8.88
CA GLN A 7 -19.75 -13.64 -10.28
C GLN A 7 -18.34 -13.04 -10.40
N VAL A 8 -17.42 -13.76 -11.03
CA VAL A 8 -16.03 -13.28 -11.19
C VAL A 8 -15.99 -12.19 -12.26
N VAL A 9 -15.79 -10.95 -11.83
CA VAL A 9 -15.70 -9.77 -12.70
C VAL A 9 -14.28 -9.60 -13.23
N LEU A 10 -14.15 -9.23 -14.51
CA LEU A 10 -12.87 -8.92 -15.15
C LEU A 10 -12.13 -7.77 -14.44
N PRO A 11 -10.79 -7.84 -14.34
CA PRO A 11 -10.00 -6.75 -13.80
C PRO A 11 -9.99 -5.53 -14.76
N PRO A 12 -9.81 -4.30 -14.23
CA PRO A 12 -9.57 -3.13 -15.06
C PRO A 12 -8.30 -3.34 -15.89
N SER A 13 -8.37 -3.05 -17.20
CA SER A 13 -7.26 -3.32 -18.11
C SER A 13 -6.46 -2.07 -18.42
N PRO A 14 -5.12 -2.13 -18.38
CA PRO A 14 -4.28 -1.12 -18.99
C PRO A 14 -4.47 -1.04 -20.51
N GLN A 15 -4.15 0.12 -21.07
CA GLN A 15 -4.12 0.32 -22.53
C GLN A 15 -3.11 -0.62 -23.17
N ASN A 16 -3.48 -1.24 -24.30
CA ASN A 16 -2.67 -2.16 -25.12
C ASN A 16 -2.29 -3.51 -24.49
N VAL A 17 -2.87 -3.90 -23.34
CA VAL A 17 -2.78 -5.28 -22.83
C VAL A 17 -4.07 -6.02 -23.16
N LEU A 18 -3.96 -7.18 -23.81
CA LEU A 18 -5.10 -8.02 -24.15
C LEU A 18 -5.74 -8.57 -22.87
N ARG A 19 -7.04 -8.31 -22.69
CA ARG A 19 -7.82 -8.86 -21.58
C ARG A 19 -8.10 -10.35 -21.80
N PRO A 20 -8.19 -11.14 -20.71
CA PRO A 20 -8.79 -12.46 -20.81
C PRO A 20 -10.27 -12.31 -21.17
N ALA A 21 -10.83 -13.32 -21.85
CA ALA A 21 -12.26 -13.37 -22.11
C ALA A 21 -13.05 -13.41 -20.79
N ASN A 22 -14.32 -13.02 -20.83
CA ASN A 22 -15.21 -13.19 -19.68
C ASN A 22 -15.21 -14.66 -19.25
N PRO A 23 -14.97 -14.95 -17.95
CA PRO A 23 -14.93 -16.31 -17.47
C PRO A 23 -16.32 -16.95 -17.51
N ASN A 24 -16.36 -18.27 -17.66
CA ASN A 24 -17.61 -19.02 -17.54
C ASN A 24 -18.13 -19.00 -16.09
N ASN A 25 -19.41 -19.30 -15.90
CA ASN A 25 -20.01 -19.44 -14.58
C ASN A 25 -20.72 -20.80 -14.45
N PRO A 26 -20.14 -21.78 -13.73
CA PRO A 26 -18.90 -21.70 -12.96
C PRO A 26 -17.64 -21.63 -13.86
N PRO A 27 -16.52 -21.04 -13.38
CA PRO A 27 -15.26 -20.99 -14.12
C PRO A 27 -14.78 -22.37 -14.55
N THR A 28 -14.18 -22.46 -15.74
CA THR A 28 -13.57 -23.67 -16.29
C THR A 28 -12.06 -23.71 -16.04
N PRO A 29 -11.39 -24.86 -16.22
CA PRO A 29 -9.92 -24.92 -16.14
C PRO A 29 -9.24 -23.99 -17.16
N THR A 30 -9.87 -23.78 -18.32
CA THR A 30 -9.40 -22.85 -19.35
C THR A 30 -9.45 -21.39 -18.85
N ASP A 31 -10.47 -21.02 -18.08
CA ASP A 31 -10.59 -19.67 -17.51
C ASP A 31 -9.48 -19.40 -16.49
N ILE A 32 -9.16 -20.38 -15.65
CA ILE A 32 -8.05 -20.30 -14.69
C ILE A 32 -6.72 -20.15 -15.43
N MET A 33 -6.46 -20.99 -16.45
CA MET A 33 -5.25 -20.90 -17.26
C MET A 33 -5.12 -19.54 -17.96
N ASN A 34 -6.23 -18.99 -18.47
CA ASN A 34 -6.25 -17.67 -19.10
C ASN A 34 -5.99 -16.54 -18.08
N GLY A 35 -6.52 -16.65 -16.86
CA GLY A 35 -6.19 -15.74 -15.76
C GLY A 35 -4.70 -15.76 -15.39
N ALA A 36 -4.10 -16.94 -15.29
CA ALA A 36 -2.67 -17.09 -15.03
C ALA A 36 -1.80 -16.51 -16.15
N LYS A 37 -2.17 -16.74 -17.42
CA LYS A 37 -1.50 -16.14 -18.59
C LYS A 37 -1.57 -14.61 -18.57
N TYR A 38 -2.73 -14.06 -18.23
CA TYR A 38 -2.93 -12.61 -18.14
C TYR A 38 -2.07 -11.99 -17.02
N LYS A 39 -2.02 -12.61 -15.83
CA LYS A 39 -1.14 -12.17 -14.75
C LYS A 39 0.33 -12.18 -15.18
N LYS A 40 0.77 -13.23 -15.87
CA LYS A 40 2.13 -13.33 -16.40
C LYS A 40 2.44 -12.22 -17.41
N GLN A 41 1.52 -11.95 -18.34
CA GLN A 41 1.69 -10.87 -19.31
C GLN A 41 1.88 -9.51 -18.63
N LEU A 42 1.09 -9.21 -17.60
CA LEU A 42 1.25 -7.96 -16.84
C LEU A 42 2.56 -7.89 -16.06
N TYR A 43 3.06 -9.02 -15.56
CA TYR A 43 4.39 -9.09 -14.96
C TYR A 43 5.50 -8.78 -15.98
N ASP A 44 5.43 -9.39 -17.16
CA ASP A 44 6.42 -9.19 -18.22
C ASP A 44 6.43 -7.73 -18.70
N GLU A 45 5.26 -7.08 -18.79
CA GLU A 45 5.13 -5.65 -19.12
C GLU A 45 5.64 -4.71 -17.99
N LEU A 46 5.48 -5.12 -16.72
CA LEU A 46 6.09 -4.39 -15.61
C LEU A 46 7.61 -4.50 -15.63
N ALA A 47 8.13 -5.70 -15.89
CA ALA A 47 9.57 -5.96 -15.98
C ALA A 47 10.23 -5.20 -17.14
N SER A 48 9.50 -4.98 -18.25
CA SER A 48 9.94 -4.18 -19.40
C SER A 48 9.83 -2.66 -19.18
N LYS A 49 9.36 -2.22 -18.00
CA LYS A 49 9.12 -0.81 -17.64
C LYS A 49 8.10 -0.12 -18.55
N ASN A 50 7.07 -0.83 -19.00
CA ASN A 50 5.99 -0.22 -19.76
C ASN A 50 5.25 0.82 -18.89
N PRO A 51 5.19 2.11 -19.29
CA PRO A 51 4.57 3.16 -18.48
C PRO A 51 3.06 3.00 -18.33
N ASN A 52 2.42 2.19 -19.17
CA ASN A 52 0.99 1.94 -19.14
C ASN A 52 0.58 0.81 -18.17
N VAL A 53 1.55 0.06 -17.64
CA VAL A 53 1.30 -1.03 -16.70
C VAL A 53 1.87 -0.66 -15.32
N THR A 54 1.00 -0.62 -14.32
CA THR A 54 1.36 -0.29 -12.93
C THR A 54 1.26 -1.53 -12.05
N LEU A 55 1.89 -1.47 -10.87
CA LEU A 55 1.76 -2.52 -9.86
C LEU A 55 0.29 -2.78 -9.47
N LEU A 56 -0.59 -1.77 -9.60
CA LEU A 56 -2.02 -1.92 -9.35
C LEU A 56 -2.68 -2.89 -10.35
N HIS A 57 -2.32 -2.82 -11.64
CA HIS A 57 -2.85 -3.74 -12.66
C HIS A 57 -2.45 -5.19 -12.37
N TYR A 58 -1.22 -5.41 -11.92
CA TYR A 58 -0.75 -6.75 -11.52
C TYR A 58 -1.46 -7.26 -10.27
N ALA A 59 -1.70 -6.39 -9.28
CA ALA A 59 -2.46 -6.74 -8.09
C ALA A 59 -3.91 -7.13 -8.43
N ASP A 60 -4.56 -6.40 -9.34
CA ASP A 60 -5.92 -6.70 -9.79
C ASP A 60 -6.00 -8.00 -10.60
N ALA A 61 -5.01 -8.30 -11.44
CA ALA A 61 -4.92 -9.58 -12.13
C ALA A 61 -4.69 -10.76 -11.18
N THR A 62 -3.90 -10.56 -10.13
CA THR A 62 -3.69 -11.56 -9.07
C THR A 62 -4.99 -11.84 -8.31
N ARG A 63 -5.75 -10.80 -7.96
CA ARG A 63 -7.08 -10.95 -7.34
C ARG A 63 -8.07 -11.66 -8.26
N TYR A 64 -8.04 -11.38 -9.56
CA TYR A 64 -8.88 -12.04 -10.56
C TYR A 64 -8.61 -13.54 -10.64
N GLU A 65 -7.35 -13.96 -10.74
CA GLU A 65 -6.96 -15.38 -10.74
C GLU A 65 -7.41 -16.10 -9.47
N HIS A 66 -7.21 -15.50 -8.29
CA HIS A 66 -7.67 -16.07 -7.02
C HIS A 66 -9.19 -16.25 -6.97
N ARG A 67 -9.96 -15.31 -7.53
CA ARG A 67 -11.42 -15.44 -7.62
C ARG A 67 -11.86 -16.56 -8.56
N LEU A 68 -11.16 -16.78 -9.69
CA LEU A 68 -11.44 -17.90 -10.59
C LEU A 68 -11.20 -19.24 -9.90
N VAL A 69 -10.09 -19.37 -9.18
CA VAL A 69 -9.76 -20.59 -8.43
C VAL A 69 -10.78 -20.84 -7.31
N ALA A 70 -11.17 -19.79 -6.57
CA ALA A 70 -12.14 -19.90 -5.49
C ALA A 70 -13.56 -20.25 -5.97
N ALA A 71 -13.93 -19.84 -7.18
CA ALA A 71 -15.25 -20.12 -7.78
C ALA A 71 -15.27 -21.41 -8.63
N PHE A 72 -14.14 -22.08 -8.81
CA PHE A 72 -14.03 -23.29 -9.62
C PHE A 72 -14.81 -24.46 -9.00
N ASP A 73 -15.64 -25.11 -9.82
CA ASP A 73 -16.37 -26.31 -9.42
C ASP A 73 -15.53 -27.57 -9.72
N LEU A 74 -15.07 -28.24 -8.66
CA LEU A 74 -14.26 -29.46 -8.75
C LEU A 74 -14.97 -30.60 -9.49
N SER A 75 -16.30 -30.58 -9.60
CA SER A 75 -17.07 -31.58 -10.35
C SER A 75 -16.87 -31.50 -11.87
N GLN A 76 -16.31 -30.40 -12.38
CA GLN A 76 -15.96 -30.23 -13.80
C GLN A 76 -14.70 -30.99 -14.22
N LEU A 77 -13.92 -31.51 -13.27
CA LEU A 77 -12.75 -32.33 -13.59
C LEU A 77 -13.21 -33.67 -14.18
N PRO A 78 -12.50 -34.22 -15.18
CA PRO A 78 -12.82 -35.53 -15.72
C PRO A 78 -12.95 -36.54 -14.58
N PRO A 79 -13.98 -37.42 -14.57
CA PRO A 79 -14.06 -38.47 -13.56
C PRO A 79 -12.75 -39.25 -13.58
N LEU A 80 -12.10 -39.36 -12.42
CA LEU A 80 -10.92 -40.20 -12.23
C LEU A 80 -11.26 -41.60 -12.77
N ALA A 81 -10.72 -41.92 -13.95
CA ALA A 81 -11.01 -43.16 -14.64
C ALA A 81 -10.66 -44.34 -13.72
N GLY A 82 -11.68 -45.01 -13.21
CA GLY A 82 -11.53 -46.24 -12.45
C GLY A 82 -11.21 -47.40 -13.39
N ALA A 83 -10.05 -48.03 -13.19
CA ALA A 83 -9.80 -49.48 -13.22
C ALA A 83 -8.30 -49.75 -13.44
N GLY A 84 -7.58 -50.13 -12.38
CA GLY A 84 -6.26 -50.76 -12.50
C GLY A 84 -5.07 -50.01 -11.87
N VAL A 85 -5.24 -48.82 -11.32
CA VAL A 85 -4.18 -48.18 -10.53
C VAL A 85 -4.17 -48.84 -9.14
N PRO A 86 -3.02 -49.32 -8.62
CA PRO A 86 -2.93 -49.78 -7.23
C PRO A 86 -3.51 -48.70 -6.31
N PRO A 87 -4.11 -49.05 -5.15
CA PRO A 87 -4.78 -48.09 -4.28
C PRO A 87 -3.89 -46.87 -4.14
N ALA A 88 -4.37 -45.72 -4.63
CA ALA A 88 -3.63 -44.48 -4.58
C ALA A 88 -3.13 -44.32 -3.13
N PRO A 89 -1.82 -44.15 -2.90
CA PRO A 89 -1.36 -43.91 -1.53
C PRO A 89 -2.10 -42.67 -1.04
N ALA A 90 -2.97 -42.86 -0.04
CA ALA A 90 -3.52 -41.72 0.65
C ALA A 90 -2.34 -40.96 1.31
N PRO A 91 -2.37 -39.62 1.41
CA PRO A 91 -3.47 -38.72 1.05
C PRO A 91 -3.02 -37.56 0.13
N ALA A 92 -3.96 -36.82 -0.45
CA ALA A 92 -3.73 -35.46 -0.96
C ALA A 92 -3.43 -34.44 0.18
N ALA A 93 -3.52 -34.86 1.44
CA ALA A 93 -3.30 -34.03 2.63
C ALA A 93 -1.90 -33.41 2.74
N PRO A 94 -0.77 -34.01 2.34
CA PRO A 94 0.53 -33.35 2.37
C PRO A 94 0.61 -32.22 1.34
N LEU A 95 -0.06 -32.36 0.20
CA LEU A 95 -0.17 -31.29 -0.82
C LEU A 95 -1.04 -30.15 -0.32
N VAL A 96 -2.20 -30.46 0.28
CA VAL A 96 -3.08 -29.45 0.88
C VAL A 96 -2.40 -28.74 2.06
N ALA A 97 -1.66 -29.47 2.90
CA ALA A 97 -0.86 -28.90 3.98
C ALA A 97 0.27 -28.00 3.45
N GLY A 98 0.98 -28.42 2.40
CA GLY A 98 2.03 -27.62 1.76
C GLY A 98 1.48 -26.34 1.11
N ILE A 99 0.27 -26.37 0.52
CA ILE A 99 -0.39 -25.17 -0.02
C ILE A 99 -0.81 -24.23 1.12
N ALA A 100 -1.36 -24.76 2.21
CA ALA A 100 -1.72 -23.95 3.39
C ALA A 100 -0.48 -23.29 4.03
N GLU A 101 0.63 -24.03 4.13
CA GLU A 101 1.90 -23.51 4.64
C GLU A 101 2.49 -22.43 3.71
N LEU A 102 2.39 -22.62 2.39
CA LEU A 102 2.83 -21.61 1.42
C LEU A 102 1.99 -20.33 1.51
N LEU A 103 0.66 -20.45 1.64
CA LEU A 103 -0.23 -19.29 1.81
C LEU A 103 0.03 -18.56 3.14
N ALA A 104 0.25 -19.31 4.23
CA ALA A 104 0.64 -18.73 5.51
C ALA A 104 2.00 -18.02 5.40
N GLY A 105 2.96 -18.61 4.69
CA GLY A 105 4.25 -18.00 4.38
C GLY A 105 4.12 -16.69 3.60
N GLN A 106 3.27 -16.67 2.56
CA GLN A 106 2.98 -15.45 1.80
C GLN A 106 2.38 -14.35 2.67
N GLN A 107 1.40 -14.68 3.52
CA GLN A 107 0.80 -13.70 4.42
C GLN A 107 1.82 -13.16 5.43
N ASN A 108 2.69 -14.02 5.96
CA ASN A 108 3.76 -13.60 6.86
C ASN A 108 4.73 -12.64 6.17
N ILE A 109 5.12 -12.92 4.92
CA ILE A 109 5.98 -12.02 4.14
C ILE A 109 5.30 -10.66 3.95
N LEU A 110 4.01 -10.63 3.60
CA LEU A 110 3.26 -9.38 3.45
C LEU A 110 3.22 -8.57 4.75
N ASN A 111 2.94 -9.24 5.87
CA ASN A 111 2.92 -8.60 7.20
C ASN A 111 4.31 -8.05 7.57
N ILE A 112 5.38 -8.79 7.27
CA ILE A 112 6.76 -8.33 7.50
C ILE A 112 7.08 -7.11 6.64
N LEU A 113 6.70 -7.11 5.36
CA LEU A 113 6.93 -5.99 4.45
C LEU A 113 6.19 -4.72 4.92
N GLU A 114 4.93 -4.86 5.36
CA GLU A 114 4.17 -3.75 5.95
C GLU A 114 4.83 -3.23 7.25
N GLY A 115 5.32 -4.15 8.09
CA GLY A 115 6.10 -3.82 9.28
C GLY A 115 7.39 -3.07 8.96
N MET A 116 8.16 -3.52 7.96
CA MET A 116 9.39 -2.87 7.50
C MET A 116 9.11 -1.48 6.94
N GLN A 117 8.04 -1.32 6.14
CA GLN A 117 7.65 -0.02 5.60
C GLN A 117 7.34 0.99 6.72
N THR A 118 6.61 0.54 7.75
CA THR A 118 6.33 1.37 8.93
C THR A 118 7.62 1.74 9.68
N GLN A 119 8.55 0.79 9.86
CA GLN A 119 9.83 1.06 10.53
C GLN A 119 10.70 2.05 9.74
N ILE A 120 10.80 1.91 8.43
CA ILE A 120 11.56 2.82 7.56
C ILE A 120 10.99 4.24 7.67
N ALA A 121 9.67 4.40 7.64
CA ALA A 121 9.04 5.71 7.77
C ALA A 121 9.30 6.36 9.15
N GLN A 122 9.34 5.57 10.21
CA GLN A 122 9.73 6.06 11.55
C GLN A 122 11.20 6.48 11.61
N ILE A 123 12.10 5.71 10.98
CA ILE A 123 13.52 6.06 10.87
C ILE A 123 13.68 7.35 10.07
N ASP A 124 13.00 7.48 8.93
CA ASP A 124 13.05 8.67 8.07
C ASP A 124 12.57 9.91 8.83
N ARG A 125 11.44 9.81 9.55
CA ARG A 125 10.93 10.90 10.40
C ARG A 125 11.94 11.31 11.47
N ARG A 126 12.53 10.34 12.19
CA ARG A 126 13.55 10.63 13.22
C ARG A 126 14.82 11.22 12.62
N SER A 127 15.22 10.73 11.45
CA SER A 127 16.37 11.25 10.71
C SER A 127 16.16 12.71 10.32
N ALA A 128 15.03 13.04 9.67
CA ALA A 128 14.68 14.41 9.32
C ALA A 128 14.66 15.33 10.55
N PHE A 129 14.04 14.89 11.64
CA PHE A 129 14.01 15.64 12.91
C PHE A 129 15.43 15.94 13.44
N VAL A 130 16.29 14.93 13.55
CA VAL A 130 17.67 15.09 14.06
C VAL A 130 18.50 15.95 13.12
N ILE A 131 18.35 15.77 11.82
CA ILE A 131 19.04 16.58 10.82
C ILE A 131 18.63 18.04 10.94
N ASN A 132 17.34 18.33 11.07
CA ASN A 132 16.82 19.70 11.20
C ASN A 132 17.38 20.42 12.44
N GLN A 133 17.60 19.70 13.53
CA GLN A 133 18.26 20.27 14.72
C GLN A 133 19.65 20.82 14.43
N THR A 134 20.37 20.25 13.46
CA THR A 134 21.70 20.72 13.06
C THR A 134 21.69 21.86 12.05
N ARG A 135 20.52 22.20 11.50
CA ARG A 135 20.36 23.17 10.40
C ARG A 135 20.06 24.60 10.87
N GLY A 136 20.03 24.85 12.17
CA GLY A 136 19.84 26.19 12.73
C GLY A 136 18.50 26.78 12.32
N ASN A 137 18.51 27.88 11.55
CA ASN A 137 17.31 28.54 11.03
C ASN A 137 16.88 28.06 9.62
N GLY A 138 17.57 27.06 9.07
CA GLY A 138 17.33 26.54 7.73
C GLY A 138 17.91 27.39 6.59
N VAL A 139 18.56 28.52 6.89
CA VAL A 139 19.19 29.37 5.88
C VAL A 139 20.53 28.76 5.44
N GLY A 140 20.68 28.51 4.14
CA GLY A 140 21.86 27.87 3.56
C GLY A 140 21.86 26.33 3.64
N ARG A 141 21.16 25.74 4.61
CA ARG A 141 20.83 24.31 4.68
C ARG A 141 19.34 24.17 5.02
N PRO A 142 18.45 24.11 4.00
CA PRO A 142 17.00 23.98 4.19
C PRO A 142 16.66 22.79 5.08
N TYR A 143 15.58 22.79 5.85
CA TYR A 143 15.09 21.64 6.61
C TYR A 143 14.59 20.50 5.71
N ASP A 144 14.67 19.27 6.22
CA ASP A 144 14.04 18.09 5.63
C ASP A 144 12.59 18.00 6.12
N GLU A 145 11.68 17.57 5.24
CA GLU A 145 10.29 17.34 5.60
C GLU A 145 10.15 16.22 6.64
N VAL A 146 9.49 16.52 7.74
CA VAL A 146 9.20 15.54 8.80
C VAL A 146 7.85 14.90 8.51
N ARG A 147 7.85 13.59 8.24
CA ARG A 147 6.62 12.82 7.96
C ARG A 147 5.59 12.91 9.08
N PHE A 148 4.33 12.81 8.69
CA PHE A 148 3.21 12.64 9.61
C PHE A 148 3.12 11.21 10.17
N LEU A 149 2.19 10.99 11.11
CA LEU A 149 1.99 9.68 11.75
C LEU A 149 1.47 8.60 10.79
N ASP A 150 0.84 9.01 9.70
CA ASP A 150 0.36 8.14 8.60
C ASP A 150 1.46 7.85 7.56
N ASN A 151 2.72 8.19 7.86
CA ASN A 151 3.91 8.06 7.01
C ASN A 151 3.92 8.90 5.73
N SER A 152 2.92 9.75 5.52
CA SER A 152 2.89 10.67 4.39
C SER A 152 3.73 11.93 4.66
N LEU A 153 4.18 12.58 3.58
CA LEU A 153 4.86 13.87 3.66
C LEU A 153 3.84 15.02 3.73
N PRO A 154 4.16 16.13 4.41
CA PRO A 154 3.33 17.33 4.39
C PRO A 154 3.00 17.84 2.99
N SER A 155 3.99 17.85 2.09
CA SER A 155 3.82 18.27 0.70
C SER A 155 3.03 17.28 -0.17
N GLN A 156 2.81 16.05 0.32
CA GLN A 156 2.13 15.01 -0.43
C GLN A 156 0.62 15.11 -0.28
N ALA A 157 -0.08 15.24 -1.41
CA ALA A 157 -1.53 15.08 -1.46
C ALA A 157 -1.91 13.62 -1.17
N VAL A 158 -2.80 13.42 -0.19
CA VAL A 158 -3.35 12.10 0.16
C VAL A 158 -4.88 12.19 0.21
N PRO A 159 -5.62 11.08 0.02
CA PRO A 159 -7.08 11.12 0.10
C PRO A 159 -7.57 11.75 1.40
N GLY A 160 -8.39 12.81 1.28
CA GLY A 160 -8.93 13.55 2.43
C GLY A 160 -8.00 14.63 3.02
N ARG A 161 -6.82 14.88 2.44
CA ARG A 161 -5.91 15.94 2.89
C ARG A 161 -5.22 16.66 1.72
N ALA A 162 -5.42 17.96 1.64
CA ALA A 162 -4.67 18.82 0.72
C ALA A 162 -3.17 18.88 1.10
N PRO A 163 -2.27 19.04 0.12
CA PRO A 163 -0.85 19.23 0.40
C PRO A 163 -0.64 20.52 1.21
N LEU A 164 0.27 20.46 2.18
CA LEU A 164 0.65 21.59 3.01
C LEU A 164 1.94 22.25 2.51
N PRO A 165 2.18 23.53 2.81
CA PRO A 165 3.41 24.23 2.41
C PRO A 165 4.65 23.57 3.01
N VAL A 166 5.69 23.31 2.21
CA VAL A 166 6.96 22.77 2.70
C VAL A 166 7.65 23.77 3.62
N LEU A 167 8.13 23.29 4.77
CA LEU A 167 8.81 24.11 5.78
C LEU A 167 10.33 23.93 5.66
N ASN A 168 10.95 24.69 4.75
CA ASN A 168 12.37 24.61 4.47
C ASN A 168 13.21 25.48 5.41
N THR A 169 12.61 26.50 6.01
CA THR A 169 13.29 27.49 6.83
C THR A 169 12.42 27.92 8.00
N MET A 170 13.02 28.58 8.99
CA MET A 170 12.28 29.23 10.07
C MET A 170 11.28 30.28 9.56
N LEU A 171 11.58 30.93 8.44
CA LEU A 171 10.68 31.91 7.82
C LEU A 171 9.42 31.23 7.27
N ASP A 172 9.52 30.02 6.74
CA ASP A 172 8.36 29.28 6.25
C ASP A 172 7.41 28.93 7.41
N ILE A 173 7.96 28.55 8.57
CA ILE A 173 7.18 28.31 9.79
C ILE A 173 6.44 29.59 10.23
N ARG A 174 7.13 30.73 10.22
CA ARG A 174 6.53 32.04 10.56
C ARG A 174 5.48 32.50 9.54
N ALA A 175 5.63 32.10 8.29
CA ALA A 175 4.69 32.45 7.21
C ALA A 175 3.39 31.63 7.27
N LEU A 176 3.37 30.51 8.01
CA LEU A 176 2.18 29.66 8.10
C LEU A 176 0.98 30.40 8.66
N SER A 177 -0.16 30.29 7.99
CA SER A 177 -1.44 30.75 8.53
C SER A 177 -1.86 29.92 9.76
N GLY A 178 -2.73 30.49 10.60
CA GLY A 178 -3.29 29.77 11.75
C GLY A 178 -3.94 28.42 11.40
N PRO A 179 -4.75 28.33 10.32
CA PRO A 179 -5.32 27.06 9.85
C PRO A 179 -4.27 26.04 9.38
N GLU A 180 -3.22 26.47 8.67
CA GLU A 180 -2.15 25.57 8.23
C GLU A 180 -1.36 25.01 9.41
N ALA A 181 -0.96 25.86 10.36
CA ALA A 181 -0.29 25.44 11.59
C ALA A 181 -1.14 24.45 12.40
N THR A 182 -2.44 24.71 12.50
CA THR A 182 -3.40 23.78 13.14
C THR A 182 -3.46 22.42 12.44
N THR A 183 -3.46 22.43 11.11
CA THR A 183 -3.50 21.21 10.29
C THR A 183 -2.21 20.41 10.45
N TYR A 184 -1.06 21.07 10.45
CA TYR A 184 0.23 20.48 10.76
C TYR A 184 0.24 19.77 12.11
N LEU A 185 -0.13 20.47 13.18
CA LEU A 185 -0.13 19.91 14.54
C LEU A 185 -1.05 18.69 14.66
N ARG A 186 -2.24 18.76 14.06
CA ARG A 186 -3.19 17.62 14.06
C ARG A 186 -2.59 16.39 13.37
N ASN A 187 -1.95 16.56 12.22
CA ASN A 187 -1.36 15.44 11.47
C ASN A 187 -0.11 14.88 12.15
N HIS A 188 0.56 15.67 12.99
CA HIS A 188 1.62 15.17 13.88
C HIS A 188 1.09 14.48 15.15
N GLY A 189 -0.23 14.43 15.36
CA GLY A 189 -0.87 13.68 16.44
C GLY A 189 -1.38 14.52 17.60
N ILE A 190 -1.34 15.86 17.51
CA ILE A 190 -1.90 16.70 18.55
C ILE A 190 -3.42 16.67 18.49
N LEU A 191 -4.02 16.23 19.59
CA LEU A 191 -5.46 16.22 19.76
C LEU A 191 -6.02 17.65 19.72
N PRO A 192 -7.22 17.88 19.15
CA PRO A 192 -7.80 19.22 19.03
C PRO A 192 -7.86 20.01 20.34
N ALA A 193 -8.08 19.34 21.48
CA ALA A 193 -8.12 19.96 22.80
C ALA A 193 -6.76 20.49 23.28
N ASN A 194 -5.66 19.99 22.71
CA ASN A 194 -4.28 20.34 23.08
C ASN A 194 -3.62 21.28 22.07
N ILE A 195 -4.32 21.69 21.01
CA ILE A 195 -3.80 22.66 20.04
C ILE A 195 -3.87 24.05 20.68
N PRO A 196 -2.74 24.79 20.78
CA PRO A 196 -2.73 26.13 21.35
C PRO A 196 -3.72 27.06 20.64
N HIS A 197 -4.25 28.05 21.36
CA HIS A 197 -5.21 28.99 20.76
C HIS A 197 -4.53 30.06 19.92
N LEU A 198 -3.35 30.51 20.33
CA LEU A 198 -2.58 31.53 19.62
C LEU A 198 -1.81 30.92 18.45
N THR A 199 -1.79 31.62 17.32
CA THR A 199 -1.04 31.17 16.13
C THR A 199 0.46 31.11 16.39
N ALA A 200 1.01 32.03 17.18
CA ALA A 200 2.42 32.03 17.57
C ALA A 200 2.80 30.74 18.29
N ASP A 201 2.07 30.38 19.35
CA ASP A 201 2.29 29.14 20.12
C ASP A 201 2.14 27.88 19.25
N ARG A 202 1.21 27.87 18.28
CA ARG A 202 1.07 26.76 17.34
C ARG A 202 2.32 26.60 16.47
N ARG A 203 2.88 27.71 15.98
CA ARG A 203 4.09 27.71 15.16
C ARG A 203 5.32 27.30 15.97
N GLU A 204 5.42 27.77 17.21
CA GLU A 204 6.47 27.36 18.15
C GLU A 204 6.42 25.86 18.43
N GLN A 205 5.24 25.33 18.78
CA GLN A 205 5.06 23.89 18.98
C GLN A 205 5.36 23.09 17.70
N LEU A 206 4.97 23.61 16.53
CA LEU A 206 5.30 22.97 15.25
C LEU A 206 6.81 22.98 15.00
N ALA A 207 7.49 24.09 15.29
CA ALA A 207 8.94 24.21 15.16
C ALA A 207 9.66 23.15 16.01
N GLU A 208 9.22 22.94 17.25
CA GLU A 208 9.73 21.87 18.10
C GLU A 208 9.53 20.49 17.46
N MET A 209 8.34 20.21 16.92
CA MET A 209 8.02 18.91 16.30
C MET A 209 8.84 18.57 15.07
N ILE A 210 9.27 19.59 14.31
CA ILE A 210 10.09 19.40 13.11
C ILE A 210 11.60 19.51 13.38
N GLY A 211 12.00 19.73 14.64
CA GLY A 211 13.40 19.80 15.04
C GLY A 211 14.06 21.16 14.79
N CYS A 212 13.29 22.24 14.65
CA CYS A 212 13.83 23.60 14.52
C CYS A 212 14.31 24.10 15.90
N ILE A 213 15.61 24.34 16.07
CA ILE A 213 16.19 24.85 17.32
C ILE A 213 16.26 26.38 17.27
N GLY A 214 15.89 27.04 18.39
CA GLY A 214 15.98 28.50 18.52
C GLY A 214 14.87 29.25 17.79
N TYR A 215 13.72 28.60 17.59
CA TYR A 215 12.53 29.29 17.11
C TYR A 215 12.07 30.32 18.15
N HIS A 216 11.91 31.56 17.70
CA HIS A 216 11.32 32.64 18.49
C HIS A 216 10.37 33.42 17.58
N GLU A 217 9.16 33.71 18.07
CA GLU A 217 8.28 34.67 17.40
C GLU A 217 8.89 36.07 17.56
N LEU A 218 8.91 36.86 16.47
CA LEU A 218 9.45 38.23 16.47
C LEU A 218 8.38 39.25 16.84
#